data_AF-E6K1C0-F1
#
_entry.id   AF-E6K1C0-F1
#
_cell.length_a   1.000
_cell.length_b   1.000
_cell.length_c   1.000
_cell.angle_alpha   90.00
_cell.angle_beta   90.00
_cell.angle_gamma   90.00
#
_symmetry.space_group_name_H-M   'P 1'
#
loop_
_entity.id
_entity.type
_entity.pdbx_description
1 polymer ?
#
loop_
_entity_poly.entity_id
_entity_poly.type
_entity_poly.pdbx_seq_one_letter_code
_entity_poly.pdbx_strand_id
1 'polypeptide(L)'
;MADYRPFLLVAGLLSLTLFVQYGITCILSKKRHDKQIALTFSGILLFRSLILLVGGILNTAAGLIIALTGILLSWIAPGLTGKYTSQCPIIFSHLLERLTLLTIITFGETIVGIAAYFLPSKFSPLSVLVFAVVALLFVSYVIEFDQLIDEDRTGETGNALIYLHYPILFGISLVTVSLNFISESEANLLAAVSYLFCGIGLFYLGIWLARRYNQARRPLPAGKGWLMAASVVVCFGLSLIGRNALAIAAFAALCAGINGVILGTCKPIKSDVS
;
A
#
# COMPACT_ATOMS: atom_id res chain seq x y z
N MET A 1 -27.99 2.78 -4.38
CA MET A 1 -26.61 3.02 -4.86
C MET A 1 -25.98 4.05 -3.94
N ALA A 2 -24.81 3.78 -3.35
CA ALA A 2 -24.12 4.75 -2.51
C ALA A 2 -23.79 6.02 -3.33
N ASP A 3 -23.99 7.19 -2.73
CA ASP A 3 -23.70 8.47 -3.37
C ASP A 3 -22.19 8.73 -3.33
N TYR A 4 -21.52 8.58 -4.48
CA TYR A 4 -20.07 8.76 -4.63
C TYR A 4 -19.68 10.18 -5.06
N ARG A 5 -20.65 11.09 -5.28
CA ARG A 5 -20.40 12.50 -5.59
C ARG A 5 -19.46 13.18 -4.61
N PRO A 6 -19.68 13.14 -3.27
CA PRO A 6 -18.84 13.88 -2.33
C PRO A 6 -17.40 13.41 -2.40
N PHE A 7 -17.18 12.09 -2.54
CA PHE A 7 -15.85 11.53 -2.68
C PHE A 7 -15.14 12.03 -3.95
N LEU A 8 -15.80 11.97 -5.11
CA LEU A 8 -15.20 12.41 -6.38
C LEU A 8 -14.92 13.92 -6.39
N LEU A 9 -15.81 14.74 -5.83
CA LEU A 9 -15.63 16.19 -5.76
C LEU A 9 -14.47 16.57 -4.83
N VAL A 10 -14.39 15.97 -3.64
CA VAL A 10 -13.28 16.22 -2.70
C VAL A 10 -11.96 15.76 -3.31
N ALA A 11 -11.91 14.58 -3.94
CA ALA A 11 -10.72 14.10 -4.63
C ALA A 11 -10.31 15.02 -5.80
N GLY A 12 -11.29 15.54 -6.56
CA GLY A 12 -11.07 16.51 -7.64
C GLY A 12 -10.49 17.82 -7.14
N LEU A 13 -11.01 18.35 -6.02
CA LEU A 13 -10.53 19.56 -5.37
C LEU A 13 -9.11 19.38 -4.78
N LEU A 14 -8.83 18.25 -4.12
CA LEU A 14 -7.48 17.94 -3.65
C LEU A 14 -6.48 17.88 -4.82
N SER A 15 -6.87 17.26 -5.93
CA SER A 15 -6.06 17.26 -7.14
C SER A 15 -5.85 18.66 -7.72
N LEU A 16 -6.86 19.53 -7.63
CA LEU A 16 -6.77 20.92 -8.07
C LEU A 16 -5.77 21.71 -7.23
N THR A 17 -5.78 21.52 -5.90
CA THR A 17 -4.81 22.16 -5.00
C THR A 17 -3.37 21.77 -5.37
N LEU A 18 -3.13 20.49 -5.64
CA LEU A 18 -1.82 20.01 -6.12
C LEU A 18 -1.45 20.62 -7.47
N PHE A 19 -2.41 20.73 -8.40
CA PHE A 19 -2.19 21.41 -9.68
C PHE A 19 -1.74 22.86 -9.47
N VAL A 20 -2.42 23.61 -8.58
CA VAL A 20 -2.05 25.00 -8.26
C VAL A 20 -0.65 25.06 -7.63
N GLN A 21 -0.32 24.16 -6.71
CA GLN A 21 1.01 24.09 -6.09
C GLN A 21 2.12 23.87 -7.13
N TYR A 22 1.93 22.94 -8.07
CA TYR A 22 2.88 22.69 -9.16
C TYR A 22 2.92 23.86 -10.16
N GLY A 23 1.79 24.52 -10.39
CA GLY A 23 1.71 25.74 -11.21
C GLY A 23 2.51 26.90 -10.61
N ILE A 24 2.37 27.16 -9.31
CA ILE A 24 3.15 28.16 -8.57
C ILE A 24 4.65 27.82 -8.62
N THR A 25 5.00 26.55 -8.43
CA THR A 25 6.39 26.06 -8.53
C THR A 25 6.96 26.29 -9.94
N CYS A 26 6.17 26.12 -10.99
CA CYS A 26 6.57 26.40 -12.37
C CYS A 26 6.89 27.90 -12.62
N ILE A 27 6.17 28.80 -11.94
CA ILE A 27 6.38 30.25 -12.03
C ILE A 27 7.62 30.67 -11.23
N LEU A 28 7.82 30.10 -10.03
CA LEU A 28 8.92 30.45 -9.12
C LEU A 28 10.27 29.82 -9.50
N SER A 29 10.26 28.65 -10.17
CA SER A 29 11.49 27.94 -10.53
C SER A 29 12.29 28.65 -11.62
N LYS A 30 13.51 29.07 -11.28
CA LYS A 30 14.46 29.71 -12.22
C LYS A 30 15.20 28.71 -13.13
N LYS A 31 15.29 27.44 -12.73
CA LYS A 31 15.96 26.39 -13.52
C LYS A 31 15.01 25.83 -14.58
N ARG A 32 15.50 25.76 -15.83
CA ARG A 32 14.73 25.28 -17.01
C ARG A 32 14.26 23.83 -16.87
N HIS A 33 15.03 23.00 -16.15
CA HIS A 33 14.72 21.58 -15.96
C HIS A 33 13.59 21.36 -14.94
N ASP A 34 13.66 22.01 -13.78
CA ASP A 34 12.61 21.99 -12.75
C ASP A 34 11.27 22.49 -13.30
N LYS A 35 11.32 23.46 -14.22
CA LYS A 35 10.13 24.01 -14.88
C LYS A 35 9.46 23.01 -15.82
N GLN A 36 10.22 22.21 -16.57
CA GLN A 36 9.65 21.17 -17.45
C GLN A 36 9.01 20.03 -16.66
N ILE A 37 9.64 19.62 -15.56
CA ILE A 37 9.06 18.62 -14.63
C ILE A 37 7.77 19.19 -14.04
N ALA A 38 7.81 20.40 -13.49
CA ALA A 38 6.63 21.02 -12.88
C ALA A 38 5.47 21.17 -13.87
N LEU A 39 5.74 21.55 -15.12
CA LEU A 39 4.72 21.69 -16.16
C LEU A 39 4.10 20.33 -16.54
N THR A 40 4.92 19.29 -16.68
CA THR A 40 4.43 17.95 -17.05
C THR A 40 3.55 17.37 -15.94
N PHE A 41 3.98 17.47 -14.68
CA PHE A 41 3.18 17.04 -13.54
C PHE A 41 1.92 17.91 -13.35
N SER A 42 2.01 19.22 -13.57
CA SER A 42 0.85 20.12 -13.55
C SER A 42 -0.19 19.72 -14.60
N GLY A 43 0.22 19.39 -15.83
CA GLY A 43 -0.69 18.90 -16.88
C GLY A 43 -1.42 17.61 -16.50
N ILE A 44 -0.70 16.63 -15.94
CA ILE A 44 -1.29 15.37 -15.45
C ILE A 44 -2.32 15.64 -14.34
N LEU A 45 -1.98 16.52 -13.39
CA LEU A 45 -2.85 16.87 -12.26
C LEU A 45 -4.09 17.65 -12.68
N LEU A 46 -3.97 18.53 -13.68
CA LEU A 46 -5.10 19.25 -14.26
C LEU A 46 -6.07 18.29 -14.95
N PHE A 47 -5.54 17.40 -15.79
CA PHE A 47 -6.34 16.36 -16.45
C PHE A 47 -7.10 15.50 -15.44
N ARG A 48 -6.41 15.05 -14.38
CA ARG A 48 -7.05 14.28 -13.30
C ARG A 48 -8.14 15.10 -12.58
N SER A 49 -7.88 16.36 -12.25
CA SER A 49 -8.85 17.22 -11.57
C SER A 49 -10.11 17.42 -12.41
N LEU A 50 -9.97 17.70 -13.70
CA LEU A 50 -11.10 17.88 -14.61
C LEU A 50 -11.96 16.62 -14.72
N ILE A 51 -11.34 15.45 -14.90
CA ILE A 51 -12.08 14.18 -15.00
C ILE A 51 -12.83 13.85 -13.70
N LEU A 52 -12.22 14.10 -12.55
CA LEU A 52 -12.86 13.85 -11.25
C LEU A 52 -14.04 14.78 -11.00
N LEU A 53 -13.89 16.07 -11.31
CA LEU A 53 -14.97 17.05 -11.14
C LEU A 53 -16.13 16.76 -12.10
N VAL A 54 -15.84 16.45 -13.38
CA VAL A 54 -16.85 16.07 -14.36
C VAL A 54 -17.56 14.78 -13.96
N GLY A 55 -16.82 13.75 -13.50
CA GLY A 55 -17.39 12.50 -13.01
C GLY A 55 -18.28 12.70 -11.78
N GLY A 56 -17.88 13.58 -10.86
CA GLY A 56 -18.66 13.96 -9.68
C GLY A 56 -19.95 14.72 -10.02
N ILE A 57 -19.92 15.62 -11.00
CA ILE A 57 -21.10 16.39 -11.43
C ILE A 57 -22.10 15.52 -12.19
N LEU A 58 -21.61 14.65 -13.09
CA LEU A 58 -22.47 13.80 -13.91
C LEU A 58 -23.21 12.75 -13.07
N ASN A 59 -22.59 12.21 -12.01
CA ASN A 59 -23.16 11.18 -11.11
C ASN A 59 -23.98 10.09 -11.82
N THR A 60 -23.51 9.68 -12.99
CA THR A 60 -24.03 8.55 -13.73
C THR A 60 -23.01 7.41 -13.65
N ALA A 61 -23.44 6.17 -13.90
CA ALA A 61 -22.50 5.04 -14.00
C ALA A 61 -21.38 5.31 -15.03
N ALA A 62 -21.69 6.01 -16.13
CA ALA A 62 -20.70 6.47 -17.08
C ALA A 62 -19.71 7.48 -16.46
N GLY A 63 -20.19 8.46 -15.69
CA GLY A 63 -19.35 9.40 -14.94
C GLY A 63 -18.40 8.72 -13.96
N LEU A 64 -18.86 7.66 -13.26
CA LEU A 64 -18.03 6.85 -12.37
C LEU A 64 -16.92 6.11 -13.15
N ILE A 65 -17.26 5.47 -14.28
CA ILE A 65 -16.27 4.75 -15.11
C ILE A 65 -15.22 5.73 -15.65
N ILE A 66 -15.65 6.91 -16.11
CA ILE A 66 -14.75 7.98 -16.59
C ILE A 66 -13.83 8.46 -15.46
N ALA A 67 -14.37 8.68 -14.25
CA ALA A 67 -13.57 9.09 -13.10
C ALA A 67 -12.52 8.04 -12.71
N LEU A 68 -12.92 6.76 -12.63
CA LEU A 68 -12.02 5.65 -12.28
C LEU A 68 -10.92 5.45 -13.31
N THR A 69 -11.26 5.48 -14.61
CA THR A 69 -10.28 5.37 -15.69
C THR A 69 -9.30 6.56 -15.70
N GLY A 70 -9.77 7.77 -15.41
CA GLY A 70 -8.91 8.95 -15.26
C GLY A 70 -7.95 8.86 -14.08
N ILE A 71 -8.39 8.34 -12.93
CA ILE A 71 -7.51 8.08 -11.77
C ILE A 71 -6.41 7.08 -12.16
N LEU A 72 -6.80 5.95 -12.75
CA LEU A 72 -5.86 4.89 -13.15
C LEU A 72 -4.82 5.41 -14.15
N LEU A 73 -5.26 6.16 -15.17
CA LEU A 73 -4.36 6.73 -16.16
C LEU A 73 -3.38 7.74 -15.52
N SER A 74 -3.89 8.58 -14.62
CA SER A 74 -3.06 9.55 -13.90
C SER A 74 -2.06 8.90 -12.94
N TRP A 75 -2.33 7.70 -12.42
CA TRP A 75 -1.38 6.96 -11.59
C TRP A 75 -0.24 6.35 -12.40
N ILE A 76 -0.49 5.99 -13.67
CA ILE A 76 0.52 5.41 -14.56
C ILE A 76 1.40 6.51 -15.20
N ALA A 77 0.83 7.70 -15.45
CA ALA A 77 1.50 8.79 -16.17
C ALA A 77 2.85 9.26 -15.57
N PRO A 78 3.04 9.36 -14.22
CA PRO A 78 4.34 9.69 -13.63
C PRO A 78 5.43 8.67 -13.93
N GLY A 79 5.08 7.38 -14.04
CA GLY A 79 6.01 6.30 -14.39
C GLY A 79 6.60 6.43 -15.79
N LEU A 80 5.81 6.96 -16.75
CA LEU A 80 6.25 7.21 -18.13
C LEU A 80 7.15 8.45 -18.25
N THR A 81 7.11 9.35 -17.26
CA THR A 81 7.88 10.60 -17.22
C THR A 81 9.28 10.41 -16.58
N GLY A 82 9.68 9.17 -16.28
CA GLY A 82 10.92 8.86 -15.54
C GLY A 82 12.21 9.44 -16.13
N LYS A 83 12.28 9.68 -17.44
CA LYS A 83 13.45 10.30 -18.11
C LYS A 83 13.79 11.70 -17.60
N TYR A 84 12.81 12.44 -17.07
CA TYR A 84 13.01 13.79 -16.52
C TYR A 84 13.34 13.75 -15.03
N THR A 85 12.76 12.80 -14.28
CA THR A 85 13.03 12.64 -12.84
C THR A 85 14.44 12.10 -12.55
N SER A 86 15.06 11.39 -13.51
CA SER A 86 16.45 10.92 -13.36
C SER A 86 17.51 12.03 -13.31
N GLN A 87 17.19 13.26 -13.72
CA GLN A 87 18.16 14.37 -13.79
C GLN A 87 18.20 15.21 -12.50
N CYS A 88 17.22 15.03 -11.60
CA CYS A 88 17.22 15.56 -10.25
C CYS A 88 17.12 14.39 -9.28
N PRO A 89 18.26 13.83 -8.81
CA PRO A 89 18.23 12.72 -7.87
C PRO A 89 17.48 13.14 -6.60
N ILE A 90 16.28 12.61 -6.44
CA ILE A 90 15.55 12.67 -5.17
C ILE A 90 16.39 11.88 -4.17
N ILE A 91 16.62 12.45 -2.98
CA ILE A 91 17.32 11.75 -1.90
C ILE A 91 16.46 10.53 -1.54
N PHE A 92 16.96 9.34 -1.85
CA PHE A 92 16.26 8.07 -1.66
C PHE A 92 15.77 7.91 -0.22
N SER A 93 16.64 8.17 0.75
CA SER A 93 16.32 8.15 2.19
C SER A 93 15.13 9.04 2.56
N HIS A 94 15.06 10.29 2.09
CA HIS A 94 13.93 11.17 2.42
C HIS A 94 12.60 10.67 1.81
N LEU A 95 12.62 10.15 0.58
CA LEU A 95 11.41 9.60 -0.03
C LEU A 95 10.94 8.34 0.69
N LEU A 96 11.87 7.47 1.07
CA LEU A 96 11.61 6.28 1.86
C LEU A 96 10.95 6.66 3.19
N GLU A 97 11.53 7.60 3.93
CA GLU A 97 10.98 8.10 5.20
C GLU A 97 9.50 8.54 5.06
N ARG A 98 9.18 9.31 4.01
CA ARG A 98 7.80 9.78 3.75
C ARG A 98 6.84 8.63 3.43
N LEU A 99 7.29 7.65 2.65
CA LEU A 99 6.47 6.48 2.29
C LEU A 99 6.26 5.56 3.50
N THR A 100 7.27 5.40 4.35
CA THR A 100 7.19 4.71 5.64
C THR A 100 6.19 5.40 6.55
N LEU A 101 6.25 6.72 6.68
CA LEU A 101 5.30 7.51 7.47
C LEU A 101 3.86 7.36 6.94
N LEU A 102 3.65 7.42 5.63
CA LEU A 102 2.34 7.16 5.01
C LEU A 102 1.81 5.75 5.33
N THR A 103 2.69 4.75 5.31
CA THR A 103 2.32 3.37 5.63
C THR A 103 1.97 3.21 7.12
N ILE A 104 2.71 3.86 8.02
CA ILE A 104 2.39 3.90 9.46
C ILE A 104 1.01 4.54 9.70
N ILE A 105 0.71 5.67 9.04
CA ILE A 105 -0.63 6.29 9.13
C ILE A 105 -1.72 5.33 8.66
N THR A 106 -1.47 4.59 7.57
CA THR A 106 -2.43 3.61 7.03
C THR A 106 -2.67 2.46 7.99
N PHE A 107 -1.63 1.97 8.67
CA PHE A 107 -1.79 1.02 9.79
C PHE A 107 -2.55 1.63 10.96
N GLY A 108 -2.32 2.91 11.27
CA GLY A 108 -3.08 3.65 12.28
C GLY A 108 -4.58 3.67 11.97
N GLU A 109 -4.94 3.87 10.70
CA GLU A 109 -6.33 3.75 10.22
C GLU A 109 -6.87 2.32 10.41
N THR A 110 -6.08 1.29 10.11
CA THR A 110 -6.48 -0.09 10.42
C THR A 110 -6.78 -0.30 11.89
N ILE A 111 -5.95 0.24 12.80
CA ILE A 111 -6.14 0.15 14.25
C ILE A 111 -7.44 0.84 14.69
N VAL A 112 -7.72 2.03 14.16
CA VAL A 112 -8.99 2.72 14.41
C VAL A 112 -10.17 1.91 13.87
N GLY A 113 -10.04 1.32 12.68
CA GLY A 113 -11.07 0.47 12.07
C GLY A 113 -11.43 -0.74 12.93
N ILE A 114 -10.44 -1.40 13.54
CA ILE A 114 -10.67 -2.55 14.41
C ILE A 114 -11.00 -2.18 15.86
N ALA A 115 -11.07 -0.89 16.22
CA ALA A 115 -11.30 -0.45 17.61
C ALA A 115 -12.59 -1.02 18.21
N ALA A 116 -13.60 -1.26 17.37
CA ALA A 116 -14.88 -1.84 17.77
C ALA A 116 -14.76 -3.24 18.42
N TYR A 117 -13.70 -4.00 18.11
CA TYR A 117 -13.42 -5.31 18.69
C TYR A 117 -12.99 -5.26 20.15
N PHE A 118 -12.54 -4.11 20.64
CA PHE A 118 -11.97 -3.95 21.99
C PHE A 118 -12.94 -3.31 22.98
N LEU A 119 -14.20 -3.10 22.61
CA LEU A 119 -15.22 -2.67 23.56
C LEU A 119 -15.37 -3.75 24.66
N PRO A 120 -15.52 -3.38 25.94
CA PRO A 120 -15.67 -4.33 27.04
C PRO A 120 -16.79 -5.35 26.84
N SER A 121 -17.85 -4.98 26.12
CA SER A 121 -19.00 -5.84 25.83
C SER A 121 -18.81 -6.81 24.65
N LYS A 122 -17.79 -6.59 23.80
CA LYS A 122 -17.52 -7.39 22.59
C LYS A 122 -16.17 -8.11 22.62
N PHE A 123 -15.37 -7.87 23.66
CA PHE A 123 -14.04 -8.44 23.80
C PHE A 123 -14.10 -9.96 23.82
N SER A 124 -13.34 -10.60 22.93
CA SER A 124 -13.32 -12.05 22.75
C SER A 124 -11.96 -12.50 22.22
N PRO A 125 -11.68 -13.82 22.15
CA PRO A 125 -10.44 -14.32 21.54
C PRO A 125 -10.24 -13.85 20.09
N LEU A 126 -11.33 -13.56 19.36
CA LEU A 126 -11.28 -12.99 18.02
C LEU A 126 -10.59 -11.62 18.02
N SER A 127 -10.86 -10.76 19.01
CA SER A 127 -10.25 -9.43 19.14
C SER A 127 -8.73 -9.52 19.22
N VAL A 128 -8.22 -10.50 19.97
CA VAL A 128 -6.77 -10.75 20.11
C VAL A 128 -6.17 -11.21 18.78
N LEU A 129 -6.85 -12.11 18.05
CA LEU A 129 -6.38 -12.59 16.75
C LEU A 129 -6.39 -11.49 15.68
N VAL A 130 -7.45 -10.67 15.65
CA VAL A 130 -7.55 -9.52 14.74
C VAL A 130 -6.41 -8.54 14.99
N PHE A 131 -6.12 -8.22 16.27
CA PHE A 131 -4.95 -7.43 16.63
C PHE A 131 -3.65 -8.06 16.16
N ALA A 132 -3.49 -9.37 16.40
CA ALA A 132 -2.29 -10.11 16.05
C ALA A 132 -2.02 -10.07 14.54
N VAL A 133 -3.04 -10.19 13.69
CA VAL A 133 -2.89 -10.02 12.23
C VAL A 133 -2.26 -8.67 11.90
N VAL A 134 -2.85 -7.58 12.41
CA VAL A 134 -2.37 -6.22 12.12
C VAL A 134 -0.96 -6.00 12.67
N ALA A 135 -0.70 -6.44 13.90
CA ALA A 135 0.62 -6.32 14.53
C ALA A 135 1.70 -7.12 13.79
N LEU A 136 1.41 -8.34 13.35
CA LEU A 136 2.37 -9.18 12.61
C LEU A 136 2.67 -8.62 11.22
N LEU A 137 1.68 -8.07 10.54
CA LEU A 137 1.89 -7.35 9.27
C LEU A 137 2.76 -6.11 9.50
N PHE A 138 2.48 -5.33 10.55
CA PHE A 138 3.29 -4.17 10.89
C PHE A 138 4.76 -4.54 11.21
N VAL A 139 4.98 -5.58 12.01
CA VAL A 139 6.34 -6.07 12.30
C VAL A 139 7.04 -6.55 11.03
N SER A 140 6.32 -7.27 10.15
CA SER A 140 6.87 -7.70 8.85
C SER A 140 7.30 -6.49 7.99
N TYR A 141 6.53 -5.40 8.03
CA TYR A 141 6.86 -4.16 7.34
C TYR A 141 8.13 -3.51 7.90
N VAL A 142 8.22 -3.36 9.22
CA VAL A 142 9.40 -2.77 9.89
C VAL A 142 10.65 -3.59 9.60
N ILE A 143 10.58 -4.92 9.67
CA ILE A 143 11.73 -5.78 9.34
C ILE A 143 12.25 -5.49 7.93
N GLU A 144 11.36 -5.37 6.92
CA GLU A 144 11.81 -5.10 5.56
C GLU A 144 12.33 -3.65 5.41
N PHE A 145 11.52 -2.65 5.75
CA PHE A 145 11.78 -1.26 5.37
C PHE A 145 12.70 -0.49 6.31
N ASP A 146 12.78 -0.87 7.59
CA ASP A 146 13.68 -0.24 8.59
C ASP A 146 14.99 -1.03 8.75
N GLN A 147 14.95 -2.36 8.65
CA GLN A 147 16.12 -3.20 8.98
C GLN A 147 16.84 -3.82 7.78
N LEU A 148 16.17 -3.99 6.63
CA LEU A 148 16.73 -4.69 5.46
C LEU A 148 17.06 -3.77 4.28
N ILE A 149 16.34 -2.67 4.12
CA ILE A 149 16.61 -1.71 3.04
C ILE A 149 17.91 -0.93 3.29
N ASP A 150 18.62 -0.66 2.21
CA ASP A 150 19.84 0.13 2.16
C ASP A 150 19.49 1.61 1.93
N GLU A 151 19.51 2.42 3.00
CA GLU A 151 19.12 3.83 2.94
C GLU A 151 20.09 4.73 2.16
N ASP A 152 21.35 4.29 2.03
CA ASP A 152 22.45 5.07 1.43
C ASP A 152 22.59 4.87 -0.10
N ARG A 153 21.57 4.29 -0.75
CA ARG A 153 21.57 4.05 -2.21
C ARG A 153 21.56 5.36 -2.99
N THR A 154 22.59 5.56 -3.81
CA THR A 154 22.73 6.71 -4.72
C THR A 154 22.43 6.30 -6.18
N GLY A 155 21.68 7.12 -6.92
CA GLY A 155 21.42 6.93 -8.35
C GLY A 155 20.14 6.19 -8.75
N GLU A 156 19.30 5.78 -7.80
CA GLU A 156 18.02 5.11 -8.09
C GLU A 156 16.87 6.12 -8.33
N THR A 157 15.97 5.81 -9.26
CA THR A 157 14.80 6.65 -9.52
C THR A 157 13.75 6.44 -8.42
N GLY A 158 13.45 7.48 -7.63
CA GLY A 158 12.44 7.45 -6.55
C GLY A 158 11.05 6.96 -6.97
N ASN A 159 10.70 7.09 -8.26
CA ASN A 159 9.42 6.59 -8.79
C ASN A 159 9.22 5.09 -8.56
N ALA A 160 10.27 4.27 -8.70
CA ALA A 160 10.15 2.82 -8.53
C ALA A 160 9.82 2.44 -7.07
N LEU A 161 10.34 3.20 -6.09
CA LEU A 161 10.02 3.03 -4.66
C LEU A 161 8.56 3.39 -4.35
N ILE A 162 8.00 4.40 -5.03
CA ILE A 162 6.58 4.77 -4.88
C ILE A 162 5.67 3.65 -5.40
N TYR A 163 5.92 3.14 -6.62
CA TYR A 163 5.11 2.07 -7.21
C TYR A 163 5.17 0.78 -6.41
N LEU A 164 6.30 0.51 -5.77
CA LEU A 164 6.48 -0.61 -4.87
C LEU A 164 5.54 -0.57 -3.65
N HIS A 165 5.29 0.63 -3.11
CA HIS A 165 4.44 0.80 -1.92
C HIS A 165 2.94 0.70 -2.24
N TYR A 166 2.53 0.86 -3.50
CA TYR A 166 1.10 0.75 -3.86
C TYR A 166 0.49 -0.61 -3.48
N PRO A 167 1.09 -1.78 -3.84
CA PRO A 167 0.61 -3.08 -3.34
C PRO A 167 0.50 -3.17 -1.82
N ILE A 168 1.42 -2.54 -1.08
CA ILE A 168 1.42 -2.54 0.40
C ILE A 168 0.21 -1.77 0.93
N LEU A 169 0.02 -0.53 0.46
CA LEU A 169 -1.08 0.34 0.91
C LEU A 169 -2.45 -0.25 0.54
N PHE A 170 -2.58 -0.82 -0.67
CA PHE A 170 -3.79 -1.55 -1.07
C PHE A 170 -4.01 -2.81 -0.23
N GLY A 171 -2.94 -3.54 0.06
CA GLY A 171 -2.98 -4.73 0.90
C GLY A 171 -3.55 -4.42 2.28
N ILE A 172 -3.00 -3.41 2.96
CA ILE A 172 -3.45 -2.96 4.28
C ILE A 172 -4.92 -2.47 4.22
N SER A 173 -5.28 -1.73 3.17
CA SER A 173 -6.66 -1.23 2.99
C SER A 173 -7.66 -2.37 2.84
N LEU A 174 -7.35 -3.40 2.05
CA LEU A 174 -8.19 -4.59 1.88
C LEU A 174 -8.30 -5.41 3.17
N VAL A 175 -7.19 -5.57 3.90
CA VAL A 175 -7.21 -6.20 5.23
C VAL A 175 -8.15 -5.44 6.17
N THR A 176 -8.06 -4.11 6.20
CA THR A 176 -8.92 -3.26 7.05
C THR A 176 -10.40 -3.46 6.74
N VAL A 177 -10.79 -3.35 5.47
CA VAL A 177 -12.18 -3.57 5.03
C VAL A 177 -12.64 -4.98 5.38
N SER A 178 -11.80 -5.98 5.14
CA SER A 178 -12.13 -7.36 5.45
C SER A 178 -12.34 -7.61 6.94
N LEU A 179 -11.50 -7.05 7.80
CA LEU A 179 -11.62 -7.23 9.25
C LEU A 179 -12.94 -6.62 9.74
N ASN A 180 -13.34 -5.47 9.20
CA ASN A 180 -14.66 -4.90 9.50
C ASN A 180 -15.80 -5.82 9.05
N PHE A 181 -15.72 -6.41 7.85
CA PHE A 181 -16.74 -7.34 7.36
C PHE A 181 -16.82 -8.63 8.19
N ILE A 182 -15.72 -9.14 8.74
CA ILE A 182 -15.74 -10.33 9.61
C ILE A 182 -16.52 -10.07 10.91
N SER A 183 -16.66 -8.81 11.34
CA SER A 183 -17.45 -8.42 12.51
C SER A 183 -18.96 -8.36 12.26
N GLU A 184 -19.39 -8.23 11.00
CA GLU A 184 -20.78 -8.05 10.63
C GLU A 184 -21.46 -9.41 10.38
N SER A 185 -22.57 -9.67 11.07
CA SER A 185 -23.29 -10.95 11.01
C SER A 185 -23.96 -11.24 9.66
N GLU A 186 -24.17 -10.21 8.83
CA GLU A 186 -24.81 -10.34 7.51
C GLU A 186 -23.81 -10.32 6.35
N ALA A 187 -22.51 -10.17 6.62
CA ALA A 187 -21.50 -10.07 5.58
C ALA A 187 -21.27 -11.42 4.87
N ASN A 188 -21.06 -11.35 3.56
CA ASN A 188 -20.69 -12.52 2.77
C ASN A 188 -19.29 -13.01 3.18
N LEU A 189 -19.24 -14.12 3.91
CA LEU A 189 -18.00 -14.70 4.41
C LEU A 189 -16.97 -14.99 3.31
N LEU A 190 -17.43 -15.38 2.12
CA LEU A 190 -16.54 -15.61 0.98
C LEU A 190 -15.84 -14.30 0.57
N ALA A 191 -16.59 -13.21 0.46
CA ALA A 191 -16.04 -11.91 0.12
C ALA A 191 -15.05 -11.42 1.19
N ALA A 192 -15.37 -11.60 2.48
CA ALA A 192 -14.47 -11.26 3.58
C ALA A 192 -13.16 -12.07 3.48
N VAL A 193 -13.22 -13.40 3.39
CA VAL A 193 -12.02 -14.24 3.27
C VAL A 193 -11.20 -13.87 2.02
N SER A 194 -11.86 -13.65 0.88
CA SER A 194 -11.19 -13.22 -0.35
C SER A 194 -10.47 -11.89 -0.19
N TYR A 195 -11.11 -10.87 0.39
CA TYR A 195 -10.47 -9.57 0.61
C TYR A 195 -9.33 -9.66 1.62
N LEU A 196 -9.47 -10.44 2.69
CA LEU A 196 -8.41 -10.62 3.69
C LEU A 196 -7.13 -11.18 3.06
N PHE A 197 -7.25 -12.32 2.38
CA PHE A 197 -6.08 -13.02 1.83
C PHE A 197 -5.56 -12.37 0.55
N CYS A 198 -6.42 -11.69 -0.23
CA CYS A 198 -5.95 -10.81 -1.30
C CYS A 198 -5.12 -9.65 -0.74
N GLY A 199 -5.59 -9.04 0.35
CA GLY A 199 -4.88 -7.96 1.03
C GLY A 199 -3.53 -8.40 1.60
N ILE A 200 -3.50 -9.51 2.33
CA ILE A 200 -2.27 -10.12 2.85
C ILE A 200 -1.32 -10.50 1.70
N GLY A 201 -1.84 -11.07 0.61
CA GLY A 201 -1.06 -11.41 -0.58
C GLY A 201 -0.43 -10.19 -1.25
N LEU A 202 -1.19 -9.11 -1.44
CA LEU A 202 -0.67 -7.85 -2.01
C LEU A 202 0.38 -7.20 -1.10
N PHE A 203 0.17 -7.24 0.22
CA PHE A 203 1.13 -6.75 1.19
C PHE A 203 2.48 -7.47 1.08
N TYR A 204 2.46 -8.82 1.09
CA TYR A 204 3.69 -9.60 0.97
C TYR A 204 4.29 -9.58 -0.44
N LEU A 205 3.48 -9.38 -1.49
CA LEU A 205 3.99 -9.09 -2.83
C LEU A 205 4.77 -7.77 -2.85
N GLY A 206 4.26 -6.74 -2.17
CA GLY A 206 4.96 -5.47 -1.98
C GLY A 206 6.29 -5.65 -1.27
N ILE A 207 6.33 -6.38 -0.15
CA ILE A 207 7.59 -6.73 0.54
C ILE A 207 8.53 -7.51 -0.39
N TRP A 208 8.04 -8.50 -1.14
CA TRP A 208 8.88 -9.28 -2.04
C TRP A 208 9.48 -8.45 -3.18
N LEU A 209 8.72 -7.50 -3.72
CA LEU A 209 9.23 -6.56 -4.72
C LEU A 209 10.28 -5.61 -4.10
N ALA A 210 10.17 -5.32 -2.80
CA ALA A 210 11.04 -4.40 -2.06
C ALA A 210 12.46 -4.95 -1.92
N ARG A 211 12.61 -6.29 -1.99
CA ARG A 211 13.90 -6.99 -1.94
C ARG A 211 14.97 -6.42 -2.88
N ARG A 212 14.57 -5.79 -3.99
CA ARG A 212 15.49 -5.15 -4.95
C ARG A 212 16.33 -4.06 -4.29
N TYR A 213 15.79 -3.43 -3.25
CA TYR A 213 16.41 -2.36 -2.47
C TYR A 213 17.12 -2.86 -1.21
N ASN A 214 17.07 -4.15 -0.91
CA ASN A 214 17.72 -4.70 0.28
C ASN A 214 19.24 -4.58 0.17
N GLN A 215 19.87 -4.41 1.32
CA GLN A 215 21.33 -4.40 1.44
C GLN A 215 21.92 -5.66 0.80
N ALA A 216 23.00 -5.51 0.03
CA ALA A 216 23.66 -6.64 -0.63
C ALA A 216 24.13 -7.73 0.36
N ARG A 217 24.28 -7.37 1.64
CA ARG A 217 24.66 -8.26 2.75
C ARG A 217 23.49 -9.07 3.32
N ARG A 218 22.23 -8.75 2.99
CA ARG A 218 21.01 -9.45 3.46
C ARG A 218 20.02 -9.69 2.30
N PRO A 219 20.42 -10.42 1.24
CA PRO A 219 19.52 -10.67 0.12
C PRO A 219 18.37 -11.59 0.56
N LEU A 220 17.14 -11.23 0.21
CA LEU A 220 15.98 -12.12 0.35
C LEU A 220 16.03 -13.16 -0.80
N PRO A 221 16.31 -14.45 -0.54
CA PRO A 221 16.42 -15.44 -1.61
C PRO A 221 15.09 -15.57 -2.35
N ALA A 222 15.14 -15.69 -3.68
CA ALA A 222 13.93 -15.80 -4.50
C ALA A 222 13.02 -16.96 -4.09
N GLY A 223 13.60 -18.07 -3.60
CA GLY A 223 12.85 -19.22 -3.07
C GLY A 223 11.99 -18.90 -1.84
N LYS A 224 12.39 -17.94 -1.00
CA LYS A 224 11.59 -17.55 0.18
C LYS A 224 10.29 -16.84 -0.23
N GLY A 225 10.29 -16.10 -1.35
CA GLY A 225 9.08 -15.47 -1.88
C GLY A 225 8.01 -16.50 -2.27
N TRP A 226 8.42 -17.62 -2.87
CA TRP A 226 7.51 -18.73 -3.18
C TRP A 226 6.94 -19.39 -1.92
N LEU A 227 7.74 -19.52 -0.86
CA LEU A 227 7.26 -20.01 0.44
C LEU A 227 6.21 -19.07 1.05
N MET A 228 6.44 -17.75 0.96
CA MET A 228 5.47 -16.76 1.43
C MET A 228 4.17 -16.78 0.62
N ALA A 229 4.26 -16.91 -0.70
CA ALA A 229 3.07 -17.06 -1.55
C ALA A 229 2.32 -18.36 -1.25
N ALA A 230 3.04 -19.47 -1.07
CA ALA A 230 2.45 -20.76 -0.72
C ALA A 230 1.71 -20.71 0.62
N SER A 231 2.29 -20.05 1.64
CA SER A 231 1.63 -19.91 2.95
C SER A 231 0.29 -19.17 2.85
N VAL A 232 0.21 -18.11 2.03
CA VAL A 232 -1.02 -17.34 1.78
C VAL A 232 -2.07 -18.22 1.12
N VAL A 233 -1.71 -18.98 0.09
CA VAL A 233 -2.64 -19.86 -0.63
C VAL A 233 -3.16 -20.99 0.26
N VAL A 234 -2.29 -21.60 1.07
CA VAL A 234 -2.68 -22.66 2.02
C VAL A 234 -3.62 -22.12 3.08
N CYS A 235 -3.29 -20.99 3.70
CA CYS A 235 -4.13 -20.39 4.75
C CYS A 235 -5.47 -19.87 4.20
N PHE A 236 -5.51 -19.41 2.95
CA PHE A 236 -6.75 -19.07 2.25
C PHE A 236 -7.65 -20.30 2.09
N GLY A 237 -7.11 -21.41 1.60
CA GLY A 237 -7.84 -22.67 1.44
C GLY A 237 -8.40 -23.21 2.78
N LEU A 238 -7.58 -23.19 3.83
CA LEU A 238 -8.00 -23.60 5.18
C LEU A 238 -9.11 -22.69 5.75
N SER A 239 -9.03 -21.38 5.48
CA SER A 239 -10.04 -20.40 5.93
C SER A 239 -11.40 -20.60 5.26
N LEU A 240 -11.42 -21.04 4.00
CA LEU A 240 -12.67 -21.39 3.30
C LEU A 240 -13.36 -22.63 3.90
N ILE A 241 -12.59 -23.56 4.44
CA ILE A 241 -13.10 -24.77 5.11
C ILE A 241 -13.62 -24.44 6.51
N GLY A 242 -12.87 -23.64 7.27
CA GLY A 242 -13.18 -23.34 8.67
C GLY A 242 -14.49 -22.58 8.91
N ARG A 243 -15.00 -21.85 7.90
CA ARG A 243 -16.29 -21.10 7.86
C ARG A 243 -16.68 -20.28 9.10
N ASN A 244 -15.75 -20.05 10.03
CA ASN A 244 -15.96 -19.35 11.30
C ASN A 244 -15.02 -18.14 11.38
N ALA A 245 -15.51 -17.00 11.86
CA ALA A 245 -14.74 -15.76 12.01
C ALA A 245 -13.43 -15.97 12.81
N LEU A 246 -13.51 -16.75 13.89
CA LEU A 246 -12.34 -17.08 14.72
C LEU A 246 -11.31 -17.92 13.98
N ALA A 247 -11.75 -18.90 13.18
CA ALA A 247 -10.85 -19.72 12.37
C ALA A 247 -10.17 -18.89 11.27
N ILE A 248 -10.91 -18.00 10.60
CA ILE A 248 -10.37 -17.11 9.56
C ILE A 248 -9.30 -16.20 10.15
N ALA A 249 -9.58 -15.55 11.29
CA ALA A 249 -8.61 -14.69 11.96
C ALA A 249 -7.39 -15.49 12.44
N ALA A 250 -7.57 -16.73 12.93
CA ALA A 250 -6.47 -17.59 13.35
C ALA A 250 -5.56 -17.98 12.18
N PHE A 251 -6.12 -18.39 11.03
CA PHE A 251 -5.33 -18.72 9.84
C PHE A 251 -4.64 -17.50 9.23
N ALA A 252 -5.27 -16.32 9.28
CA ALA A 252 -4.64 -15.07 8.88
C ALA A 252 -3.46 -14.72 9.78
N ALA A 253 -3.61 -14.83 11.10
CA ALA A 253 -2.53 -14.57 12.06
C ALA A 253 -1.38 -15.58 11.88
N LEU A 254 -1.71 -16.86 11.67
CA LEU A 254 -0.74 -17.90 11.37
C LEU A 254 0.04 -17.60 10.08
N CYS A 255 -0.66 -17.21 9.01
CA CYS A 255 -0.05 -16.82 7.74
C CYS A 255 0.94 -15.66 7.92
N ALA A 256 0.51 -14.59 8.62
CA ALA A 256 1.35 -13.44 8.89
C ALA A 256 2.57 -13.81 9.75
N GLY A 257 2.39 -14.68 10.76
CA GLY A 257 3.45 -15.17 11.62
C GLY A 257 4.49 -16.00 10.84
N ILE A 258 4.05 -16.95 10.02
CA ILE A 258 4.93 -17.77 9.16
C ILE A 258 5.75 -16.86 8.24
N ASN A 259 5.11 -15.90 7.58
CA ASN A 259 5.79 -14.99 6.66
C ASN A 259 6.76 -14.05 7.38
N GLY A 260 6.40 -13.58 8.58
CA GLY A 260 7.31 -12.81 9.45
C GLY A 260 8.56 -13.60 9.84
N VAL A 261 8.42 -14.89 10.18
CA VAL A 261 9.57 -15.78 10.47
C VAL A 261 10.43 -15.99 9.21
N ILE A 262 9.81 -16.22 8.04
CA ILE A 262 10.54 -16.37 6.77
C ILE A 262 11.38 -15.11 6.47
N LEU A 263 10.83 -13.92 6.72
CA LEU A 263 11.55 -12.64 6.60
C LEU A 263 12.70 -12.53 7.62
N GLY A 264 12.43 -12.81 8.89
CA GLY A 264 13.43 -12.73 9.98
C GLY A 264 14.60 -13.71 9.86
N THR A 265 14.45 -14.80 9.12
CA THR A 265 15.55 -15.77 8.87
C THR A 265 16.56 -15.31 7.81
N CYS A 266 16.44 -14.09 7.26
CA CYS A 266 17.49 -13.51 6.43
C CYS A 266 18.70 -13.08 7.27
N LYS A 267 19.60 -14.04 7.52
CA LYS A 267 20.89 -13.81 8.19
C LYS A 267 21.77 -12.84 7.37
N PRO A 268 22.56 -11.98 8.05
CA PRO A 268 23.65 -11.28 7.39
C PRO A 268 24.63 -12.30 6.80
N ILE A 269 25.03 -12.08 5.54
CA ILE A 269 26.24 -12.69 4.99
C ILE A 269 27.37 -12.20 5.89
N LYS A 270 27.97 -13.10 6.68
CA LYS A 270 29.21 -12.81 7.39
C LYS A 270 30.20 -12.34 6.34
N SER A 271 30.69 -11.11 6.50
CA SER A 271 31.92 -10.72 5.86
C SER A 271 33.03 -11.53 6.52
N ASP A 272 33.51 -12.56 5.85
CA ASP A 272 34.89 -12.99 6.03
C ASP A 272 35.75 -11.81 5.56
N VAL A 273 36.07 -10.93 6.50
CA VAL A 273 37.17 -9.97 6.38
C VAL A 273 38.20 -10.43 7.40
N SER A 274 39.31 -10.90 6.81
CA SER A 274 40.60 -11.33 7.35
C SER A 274 40.61 -12.51 8.31
#